data_AF-A0A2E1MPG9-F1
#
_entry.id   AF-A0A2E1MPG9-F1
#
_cell.length_a   1.000
_cell.length_b   1.000
_cell.length_c   1.000
_cell.angle_alpha   90.00
_cell.angle_beta   90.00
_cell.angle_gamma   90.00
#
_symmetry.space_group_name_H-M   'P 1'
#
loop_
_entity.id
_entity.type
_entity.pdbx_description
1 polymer ?
#
loop_
_entity_poly.entity_id
_entity_poly.type
_entity_poly.pdbx_seq_one_letter_code
_entity_poly.pdbx_strand_id
1 'polypeptide(L)' 'MKELINTIFNLGVKIMWDLTKITGLTYQEINAIIFLIIQPALIILFFILWKYEKKKNTNL' A
#
# COMPACT_ATOMS: atom_id res chain seq x y z
N MET A 1 10.33 19.54 10.39
CA MET A 1 9.11 18.69 10.39
C MET A 1 8.28 18.88 9.12
N LYS A 2 7.91 20.12 8.74
CA LYS A 2 7.19 20.39 7.47
C LYS A 2 7.91 19.88 6.23
N GLU A 3 9.23 20.04 6.16
CA GLU A 3 10.01 19.58 5.01
C GLU A 3 10.06 18.06 4.87
N LEU A 4 10.20 17.32 5.98
CA LEU A 4 10.18 15.86 5.95
C LEU A 4 8.83 15.33 5.42
N ILE A 5 7.73 15.90 5.92
CA ILE A 5 6.38 15.53 5.48
C ILE A 5 6.20 15.82 3.99
N ASN A 6 6.63 17.01 3.53
CA ASN A 6 6.56 17.37 2.12
C ASN A 6 7.39 16.43 1.24
N THR A 7 8.59 16.04 1.67
CA THR A 7 9.45 15.10 0.94
C THR A 7 8.80 13.74 0.80
N ILE A 8 8.24 13.19 1.89
CA ILE A 8 7.56 11.89 1.87
C ILE A 8 6.31 11.94 0.98
N PHE A 9 5.51 13.00 1.11
CA PHE A 9 4.31 13.19 0.28
C PHE A 9 4.67 13.29 -1.20
N ASN A 10 5.65 14.12 -1.56
CA ASN A 10 6.10 14.29 -2.94
C ASN A 10 6.68 13.00 -3.52
N LEU A 11 7.35 12.18 -2.71
CA LEU A 11 7.81 10.86 -3.11
C LEU A 11 6.62 9.94 -3.47
N GLY A 12 5.57 9.92 -2.64
CA GLY A 12 4.35 9.18 -2.92
C GLY A 12 3.67 9.63 -4.22
N VAL A 13 3.53 10.95 -4.41
CA VAL A 13 2.98 11.53 -5.64
C VAL A 13 3.82 11.15 -6.86
N LYS A 14 5.15 11.19 -6.74
CA LYS A 14 6.07 10.81 -7.83
C LYS A 14 5.87 9.34 -8.24
N ILE A 15 5.80 8.42 -7.28
CA ILE A 15 5.57 7.00 -7.55
C ILE A 15 4.24 6.80 -8.28
N MET A 16 3.16 7.46 -7.85
CA MET A 16 1.87 7.39 -8.52
C MET A 16 1.92 7.93 -9.95
N TRP A 17 2.67 9.01 -10.18
CA TRP A 17 2.83 9.57 -11.52
C TRP A 17 3.69 8.68 -12.45
N ASP A 18 4.71 8.02 -11.91
CA ASP A 18 5.47 7.03 -12.67
C ASP A 18 4.60 5.82 -13.03
N LEU A 19 3.72 5.37 -12.12
CA LEU A 19 2.74 4.32 -12.42
C LEU A 19 1.71 4.75 -13.47
N THR A 20 1.28 6.03 -13.45
CA THR A 20 0.37 6.62 -14.46
C THR A 20 0.96 6.45 -15.86
N LYS A 21 2.26 6.75 -16.03
CA LYS A 21 2.95 6.60 -17.31
C LYS A 21 3.07 5.15 -17.78
N ILE A 22 3.30 4.22 -16.85
CA ILE A 22 3.51 2.81 -17.19
C ILE A 22 2.18 2.12 -17.52
N THR A 23 1.14 2.40 -16.74
CA THR A 23 -0.17 1.74 -16.87
C THR A 23 -1.10 2.41 -17.86
N GLY A 24 -0.87 3.70 -18.17
CA GLY A 24 -1.79 4.52 -18.97
C GLY A 24 -3.04 4.98 -18.21
N LEU A 25 -3.16 4.66 -16.91
CA LEU A 25 -4.24 5.12 -16.06
C LEU A 25 -3.97 6.53 -15.54
N THR A 26 -5.02 7.26 -15.22
CA THR A 26 -4.92 8.58 -14.59
C THR A 26 -4.45 8.47 -13.13
N TYR A 27 -3.86 9.56 -12.63
CA TYR A 27 -3.46 9.67 -11.23
C TYR A 27 -4.61 9.37 -10.25
N GLN A 28 -5.84 9.79 -10.59
CA GLN A 28 -7.03 9.56 -9.75
C GLN A 28 -7.39 8.08 -9.65
N GLU A 29 -7.34 7.35 -10.78
CA GLU A 29 -7.63 5.91 -10.82
C GLU A 29 -6.58 5.12 -10.02
N ILE A 30 -5.29 5.44 -10.20
CA ILE A 30 -4.21 4.79 -9.44
C ILE A 30 -4.35 5.04 -7.96
N ASN A 31 -4.69 6.28 -7.57
CA ASN A 31 -4.92 6.61 -6.18
C ASN A 31 -6.09 5.78 -5.60
N ALA A 32 -7.20 5.66 -6.33
CA ALA A 32 -8.34 4.84 -5.92
C ALA A 32 -7.95 3.35 -5.77
N ILE A 33 -7.19 2.79 -6.70
CA ILE A 33 -6.73 1.40 -6.64
C ILE A 33 -5.83 1.15 -5.42
N ILE A 34 -4.89 2.06 -5.13
CA ILE A 34 -3.99 1.92 -3.98
C ILE A 34 -4.77 1.94 -2.66
N PHE A 35 -5.69 2.89 -2.49
CA PHE A 35 -6.43 3.05 -1.24
C PHE A 35 -7.58 2.05 -1.07
N LEU A 36 -8.30 1.70 -2.14
CA LEU A 36 -9.47 0.83 -2.07
C LEU A 36 -9.10 -0.66 -2.19
N ILE A 37 -8.04 -1.00 -2.91
CA ILE A 37 -7.68 -2.40 -3.19
C ILE A 37 -6.41 -2.79 -2.44
N ILE A 38 -5.29 -2.09 -2.68
CA ILE A 38 -3.99 -2.50 -2.13
C ILE A 38 -3.98 -2.43 -0.60
N GLN A 39 -4.45 -1.33 -0.01
CA GLN A 39 -4.50 -1.20 1.45
C GLN A 39 -5.35 -2.29 2.12
N PRO A 40 -6.63 -2.51 1.74
CA PRO A 40 -7.43 -3.58 2.33
C PRO A 40 -6.84 -4.98 2.08
N ALA A 41 -6.28 -5.23 0.89
CA ALA A 41 -5.63 -6.50 0.59
C ALA A 41 -4.43 -6.77 1.50
N LEU A 42 -3.60 -5.75 1.78
CA LEU A 42 -2.46 -5.87 2.70
C LEU A 42 -2.93 -6.14 4.14
N ILE A 43 -4.01 -5.49 4.59
CA ILE A 43 -4.58 -5.74 5.93
C ILE A 43 -5.02 -7.21 6.04
N ILE A 44 -5.75 -7.72 5.04
CA ILE A 44 -6.20 -9.11 5.01
C ILE A 44 -5.02 -10.07 4.93
N LEU A 45 -4.02 -9.77 4.11
CA LEU A 45 -2.79 -10.58 3.98
C LEU A 45 -2.08 -10.70 5.34
N PHE A 46 -1.84 -9.58 6.02
CA PHE A 46 -1.21 -9.60 7.34
C PHE A 46 -2.07 -10.30 8.39
N PHE A 47 -3.40 -10.16 8.32
CA PHE A 47 -4.31 -10.88 9.20
C PHE A 47 -4.24 -12.40 9.02
N ILE A 48 -4.19 -12.89 7.78
CA ILE A 48 -4.06 -14.32 7.47
C ILE A 48 -2.70 -14.85 7.95
N LEU A 49 -1.62 -14.14 7.64
CA LEU A 49 -0.26 -14.49 8.09
C LEU A 49 -0.19 -14.58 9.61
N TRP A 50 -0.78 -13.60 10.32
CA TRP A 50 -0.84 -13.61 11.77
C TRP A 50 -1.60 -14.83 12.33
N LYS A 51 -2.75 -15.17 11.73
CA LYS A 51 -3.53 -16.34 12.12
C LYS A 51 -2.72 -17.63 11.93
N TYR A 52 -1.95 -17.73 10.84
CA TYR A 52 -1.09 -18.88 10.56
C TYR A 52 0.03 -19.01 11.60
N GLU A 53 0.75 -17.92 11.88
CA GLU A 53 1.83 -17.90 12.88
C GLU A 53 1.34 -18.24 14.29
N LYS A 54 0.14 -17.77 14.68
CA LYS A 54 -0.47 -18.16 15.96
C LYS A 54 -0.77 -19.66 16.03
N LYS A 55 -1.33 -20.26 14.97
CA LYS A 55 -1.63 -21.69 14.94
C LYS A 55 -0.36 -22.54 15.06
N LYS A 56 0.74 -22.09 14.45
CA LYS A 56 2.05 -22.75 14.54
C LYS A 56 2.63 -22.69 15.96
N ASN A 57 2.51 -21.55 16.65
CA ASN A 57 2.97 -21.40 18.05
C ASN A 57 2.10 -22.11 19.10
N THR A 58 0.88 -22.57 18.76
CA THR A 58 -0.01 -23.25 19.71
C THR A 58 0.18 -24.78 19.69
N ASN A 59 0.92 -25.34 18.73
CA ASN A 59 1.18 -26.78 18.61
C ASN A 59 2.64 -27.16 18.96
N LEU A 60 3.33 -26.29 19.72
CA LEU A 60 4.60 -26.56 20.41
C LEU A 60 4.30 -26.84 21.88
#